data_AF-A0A199UEJ2-F1
#
_entry.id   AF-A0A199UEJ2-F1
#
_cell.length_a   1.000
_cell.length_b   1.000
_cell.length_c   1.000
_cell.angle_alpha   90.00
_cell.angle_beta   90.00
_cell.angle_gamma   90.00
#
_symmetry.space_group_name_H-M   'P 1'
#
loop_
_entity.id
_entity.type
_entity.pdbx_description
1 polymer ?
#
loop_
_entity_poly.entity_id
_entity_poly.type
_entity_poly.pdbx_seq_one_letter_code
_entity_poly.pdbx_strand_id
1 'polypeptide(L)' 'AVDQLSKFNQKLADLSTVSNARLIDGILLTKFDTIDDKVGAALSMVYISGAPVMFVGCGQSYTDLKKLNVKSIVKTLLK' A
#
# COMPACT_ATOMS: atom_id res chain seq x y z
N ALA A 1 -3.89 4.43 -8.88
CA ALA A 1 -3.07 3.89 -7.77
C ALA A 1 -2.25 2.69 -8.23
N VAL A 2 -2.87 1.65 -8.79
CA VAL A 2 -2.18 0.48 -9.38
C VAL A 2 -1.09 0.88 -10.38
N ASP A 3 -1.45 1.69 -11.38
CA ASP A 3 -0.52 2.15 -12.42
C ASP A 3 0.70 2.93 -11.87
N GLN A 4 0.51 3.67 -10.77
CA GLN A 4 1.62 4.37 -10.10
C GLN A 4 2.62 3.39 -9.51
N LEU A 5 2.14 2.36 -8.81
CA LEU A 5 3.01 1.34 -8.21
C LEU A 5 3.75 0.57 -9.30
N SER A 6 3.06 0.14 -10.35
CA SER A 6 3.69 -0.58 -11.48
C SER A 6 4.77 0.26 -12.15
N LYS A 7 4.48 1.53 -12.49
CA LYS A 7 5.46 2.43 -13.09
C LYS A 7 6.63 2.73 -12.16
N PHE A 8 6.38 2.93 -10.87
CA PHE A 8 7.43 3.20 -9.90
C PHE A 8 8.37 1.99 -9.73
N ASN A 9 7.80 0.79 -9.61
CA ASN A 9 8.56 -0.44 -9.47
C ASN A 9 9.38 -0.73 -10.74
N GLN A 10 8.78 -0.50 -11.92
CA GLN A 10 9.47 -0.60 -13.19
C GLN A 10 10.64 0.38 -13.28
N LYS A 11 10.46 1.64 -12.85
CA LYS A 11 11.54 2.62 -12.85
C LYS A 11 12.66 2.30 -11.87
N LEU A 12 12.34 1.71 -10.72
CA LEU A 12 13.36 1.20 -9.79
C LEU A 12 14.19 0.08 -10.43
N ALA A 13 13.56 -0.81 -11.19
CA ALA A 13 14.26 -1.85 -11.93
C ALA A 13 15.10 -1.29 -13.09
N ASP A 14 14.52 -0.42 -13.93
CA ASP A 14 15.16 0.16 -15.12
C ASP A 14 16.42 0.97 -14.77
N LEU A 15 16.39 1.70 -13.66
CA LEU A 15 17.48 2.58 -13.22
C LEU A 15 18.47 1.87 -12.29
N SER A 16 18.24 0.59 -11.95
CA SER A 16 19.12 -0.14 -11.07
C SER A 16 20.41 -0.54 -11.80
N THR A 17 21.55 -0.22 -11.19
CA THR A 17 22.87 -0.64 -11.69
C THR A 17 23.31 -1.99 -11.15
N VAL A 18 22.55 -2.56 -10.21
CA VAL A 18 22.79 -3.86 -9.58
C VAL A 18 21.91 -4.94 -10.21
N SER A 19 22.50 -6.13 -10.38
CA SER A 19 21.85 -7.28 -11.04
C SER A 19 20.55 -7.73 -10.36
N ASN A 20 20.42 -7.48 -9.06
CA ASN A 20 19.19 -7.73 -8.31
C ASN A 20 18.63 -6.39 -7.82
N ALA A 21 17.84 -5.75 -8.68
CA ALA A 21 17.26 -4.45 -8.42
C ALA A 21 16.35 -4.49 -7.18
N ARG A 22 16.54 -3.53 -6.27
CA ARG A 22 15.61 -3.37 -5.15
C ARG A 22 14.32 -2.74 -5.63
N LEU A 23 13.23 -3.43 -5.33
CA LEU A 23 11.86 -3.03 -5.63
C LEU A 23 11.21 -2.43 -4.39
N ILE A 24 9.92 -2.14 -4.48
CA ILE A 24 9.13 -1.66 -3.34
C ILE A 24 9.04 -2.76 -2.28
N ASP A 25 9.55 -2.51 -1.08
CA ASP A 25 9.51 -3.47 0.05
C ASP A 25 8.23 -3.34 0.90
N GLY A 26 7.56 -2.19 0.86
CA GLY A 26 6.36 -1.96 1.66
C GLY A 26 5.62 -0.69 1.30
N ILE A 27 4.35 -0.64 1.68
CA ILE A 27 3.44 0.48 1.38
C ILE A 27 2.96 1.11 2.70
N LEU A 28 2.99 2.45 2.76
CA LEU A 28 2.32 3.25 3.78
C LEU A 28 1.10 3.91 3.14
N LEU A 29 -0.09 3.54 3.59
CA LEU A 29 -1.33 4.17 3.09
C LEU A 29 -1.69 5.34 3.99
N THR A 30 -1.77 6.54 3.44
CA THR A 30 -2.17 7.74 4.19
C THR A 30 -3.61 8.12 3.86
N LYS A 31 -4.19 9.00 4.69
CA LYS A 31 -5.57 9.50 4.54
C LYS A 31 -6.63 8.39 4.58
N PHE A 32 -6.34 7.28 5.27
CA PHE A 32 -7.21 6.11 5.36
C PHE A 32 -8.55 6.43 6.07
N ASP A 33 -8.57 7.47 6.90
CA ASP A 33 -9.76 8.05 7.54
C ASP A 33 -10.76 8.65 6.56
N THR A 34 -10.33 9.01 5.36
CA THR A 34 -11.20 9.61 4.34
C THR A 34 -11.80 8.59 3.37
N ILE A 35 -11.55 7.30 3.58
CA ILE A 35 -11.84 6.22 2.64
C ILE A 35 -12.57 5.08 3.35
N ASP A 36 -13.87 5.28 3.57
CA ASP A 36 -14.75 4.26 4.14
C ASP A 36 -14.87 3.02 3.22
N ASP A 37 -14.93 3.20 1.89
CA ASP A 37 -15.25 2.11 0.94
C ASP A 37 -14.09 1.71 0.00
N LYS A 38 -12.95 2.42 0.00
CA LYS A 38 -11.85 2.14 -0.96
C LYS A 38 -10.78 1.20 -0.42
N VAL A 39 -11.12 0.39 0.58
CA VAL A 39 -10.24 -0.67 1.10
C VAL A 39 -9.86 -1.67 -0.01
N GLY A 40 -10.73 -1.85 -1.01
CA GLY A 40 -10.42 -2.67 -2.20
C GLY A 40 -9.23 -2.15 -3.01
N ALA A 41 -9.00 -0.84 -3.05
CA ALA A 41 -7.84 -0.28 -3.73
C ALA A 41 -6.53 -0.67 -3.01
N ALA A 42 -6.53 -0.69 -1.67
CA ALA A 42 -5.39 -1.15 -0.89
C ALA A 42 -5.07 -2.63 -1.19
N LEU A 43 -6.10 -3.47 -1.28
CA LEU A 43 -5.94 -4.88 -1.63
C LEU A 43 -5.35 -5.06 -3.04
N SER A 44 -5.87 -4.33 -4.03
CA SER A 44 -5.33 -4.36 -5.40
C SER A 44 -3.88 -3.87 -5.47
N MET A 45 -3.50 -2.89 -4.64
CA MET A 45 -2.13 -2.41 -4.56
C MET A 45 -1.18 -3.48 -4.02
N VAL A 46 -1.55 -4.17 -2.94
CA VAL A 46 -0.75 -5.29 -2.39
C VAL A 46 -0.67 -6.44 -3.39
N TYR A 47 -1.78 -6.77 -4.05
CA TYR A 47 -1.84 -7.84 -5.04
C TYR A 47 -0.90 -7.59 -6.23
N ILE A 48 -0.80 -6.35 -6.70
CA ILE A 48 -0.03 -6.02 -7.91
C ILE A 48 1.42 -5.69 -7.61
N SER A 49 1.72 -5.00 -6.50
CA SER A 49 3.11 -4.67 -6.15
C SER A 49 3.84 -5.84 -5.50
N GLY A 50 3.12 -6.80 -4.90
CA GLY A 50 3.69 -7.85 -4.07
C GLY A 50 4.20 -7.35 -2.71
N ALA A 51 4.12 -6.04 -2.45
CA ALA A 51 4.61 -5.41 -1.23
C ALA A 51 3.49 -5.25 -0.19
N PRO A 52 3.69 -5.66 1.07
CA PRO A 52 2.68 -5.55 2.11
C PRO A 52 2.46 -4.09 2.52
N VAL A 53 1.21 -3.78 2.90
CA VAL A 53 0.92 -2.50 3.56
C VAL A 53 1.35 -2.60 5.02
N MET A 54 2.38 -1.85 5.38
CA MET A 54 3.00 -1.89 6.70
C MET A 54 2.21 -1.07 7.73
N PHE A 55 1.71 0.09 7.29
CA PHE A 55 1.02 1.04 8.15
C PHE A 55 -0.07 1.80 7.39
N VAL A 56 -1.05 2.29 8.14
CA VAL A 56 -2.10 3.17 7.66
C VAL A 56 -2.17 4.43 8.52
N GLY A 57 -2.18 5.59 7.88
CA GLY A 57 -2.44 6.88 8.53
C GLY A 57 -3.92 7.21 8.46
N CYS A 58 -4.57 7.31 9.62
CA CYS A 58 -6.00 7.58 9.78
C CYS A 58 -6.25 8.99 10.34
N GLY A 59 -5.42 9.96 9.99
CA GLY A 59 -5.54 11.33 10.47
C GLY A 59 -4.30 12.16 10.16
N GLN A 60 -4.21 13.30 10.82
CA GLN A 60 -3.18 14.32 10.59
C GLN A 60 -2.11 14.36 11.70
N SER A 61 -2.35 13.69 12.83
CA SER A 61 -1.44 13.68 13.98
C SER A 61 -0.50 12.47 13.94
N TYR A 62 0.65 12.56 14.63
CA TYR A 62 1.60 11.44 14.74
C TYR A 62 1.00 10.19 15.40
N THR A 63 -0.01 10.37 16.26
CA THR A 63 -0.76 9.28 16.91
C THR A 63 -1.67 8.52 15.97
N ASP A 64 -1.93 9.06 14.78
CA ASP A 64 -2.92 8.51 13.85
C ASP A 64 -2.34 7.45 12.91
N LEU A 65 -1.10 7.01 13.17
CA LEU A 65 -0.46 5.90 12.48
C LEU A 65 -0.84 4.57 13.13
N LYS A 66 -1.52 3.70 12.39
CA LYS A 66 -1.97 2.38 12.85
C LYS A 66 -1.38 1.27 11.98
N LYS A 67 -1.23 0.08 12.56
CA LYS A 67 -0.91 -1.13 11.79
C LYS A 67 -2.15 -1.62 11.05
N LEU A 68 -1.96 -2.13 9.85
CA LEU A 68 -3.04 -2.71 9.05
C LEU A 68 -3.55 -4.01 9.69
N ASN A 69 -4.83 -4.06 10.07
CA ASN A 69 -5.46 -5.31 10.51
C ASN A 69 -6.20 -5.97 9.33
N VAL A 70 -5.56 -6.97 8.74
CA VAL A 70 -6.09 -7.72 7.58
C VAL A 70 -7.49 -8.29 7.86
N LYS A 71 -7.74 -8.81 9.06
CA LYS A 71 -9.06 -9.39 9.43
C LYS A 71 -10.15 -8.32 9.42
N SER A 72 -9.84 -7.12 9.91
CA SER A 72 -10.78 -6.00 9.90
C SER A 72 -11.10 -5.56 8.47
N ILE A 73 -10.09 -5.52 7.61
CA ILE A 73 -10.23 -5.13 6.20
C ILE A 73 -11.09 -6.10 5.42
N VAL A 74 -10.82 -7.40 5.53
CA VAL A 74 -11.60 -8.43 4.84
C VAL A 74 -13.07 -8.39 5.30
N LYS A 75 -13.32 -8.12 6.59
CA LYS A 75 -14.68 -7.98 7.13
C LYS A 75 -15.40 -6.75 6.59
N THR A 76 -14.72 -5.63 6.41
CA THR A 76 -15.29 -4.43 5.77
C THR A 76 -15.58 -4.66 4.29
N LEU A 77 -14.73 -5.45 3.60
CA LEU A 77 -14.89 -5.75 2.18
C LEU A 77 -16.03 -6.73 1.85
N LEU A 78 -16.36 -7.63 2.79
CA LEU A 78 -17.40 -8.67 2.65
C LEU A 78 -18.78 -8.23 3.17
N LYS A 79 -18.89 -6.99 3.65
CA LYS A 79 -20.14 -6.40 4.14
C LYS A 79 -20.84 -5.67 3.01
#